data_AF-A0A3D5Z8Q0-F1
#
_entry.id   AF-A0A3D5Z8Q0-F1
#
_cell.length_a   1.000
_cell.length_b   1.000
_cell.length_c   1.000
_cell.angle_alpha   90.00
_cell.angle_beta   90.00
_cell.angle_gamma   90.00
#
_symmetry.space_group_name_H-M   'P 1'
#
loop_
_entity.id
_entity.type
_entity.pdbx_description
1 polymer ?
#
loop_
_entity_poly.entity_id
_entity_poly.type
_entity_poly.pdbx_seq_one_letter_code
_entity_poly.pdbx_strand_id
1 'polypeptide(L)'
;MKKYLSEYIKYIDDIIKNDQVTKEILDTHLIKITFFQHERLIHLLVTLFYAIFTLAFLALGTIHYIFFIIFLILIIFLIFYIFHYFFLENSVQYLYKQYDILKHSLK
;
A
#
# COMPACT_ATOMS: atom_id res chain seq x y z
N MET A 1 -7.04 0.68 7.53
CA MET A 1 -5.57 0.54 7.61
C MET A 1 -4.82 1.85 7.78
N LYS A 2 -5.18 2.94 7.10
CA LYS A 2 -4.55 4.27 7.27
C LYS A 2 -4.27 4.68 8.73
N LYS A 3 -5.29 4.63 9.59
CA LYS A 3 -5.16 5.02 11.01
C LYS A 3 -4.19 4.11 11.79
N TYR A 4 -4.37 2.79 11.66
CA TYR A 4 -3.49 1.80 12.29
C TYR A 4 -2.02 1.96 11.88
N LEU A 5 -1.76 2.14 10.58
CA LEU A 5 -0.41 2.33 10.05
C LEU A 5 0.21 3.63 10.56
N SER A 6 -0.56 4.73 10.60
CA SER A 6 -0.08 6.00 11.15
C SER A 6 0.22 5.92 12.65
N GLU A 7 -0.62 5.24 13.44
CA GLU A 7 -0.38 5.00 14.86
C GLU A 7 0.85 4.14 15.09
N TYR A 8 1.04 3.10 14.27
CA TYR A 8 2.22 2.24 14.35
C TYR A 8 3.51 2.97 13.97
N ILE A 9 3.48 3.78 12.92
CA ILE A 9 4.60 4.64 12.53
C ILE A 9 5.02 5.54 13.69
N LYS A 10 4.06 6.21 14.33
CA LYS A 10 4.32 7.09 15.48
C LYS A 10 4.90 6.34 16.68
N TYR A 11 4.40 5.13 16.94
CA TYR A 11 4.92 4.28 18.01
C TYR A 11 6.41 3.94 17.80
N ILE A 12 6.79 3.58 16.56
CA ILE A 12 8.18 3.29 16.23
C ILE A 12 9.04 4.57 16.28
N ASP A 13 8.54 5.70 15.79
CA ASP A 13 9.24 6.98 15.87
C ASP A 13 9.53 7.37 17.34
N ASP A 14 8.60 7.11 18.26
CA ASP A 14 8.79 7.38 19.69
C ASP A 14 9.84 6.45 20.33
N ILE A 15 9.85 5.16 19.96
CA ILE A 15 10.88 4.21 20.40
C ILE A 15 12.27 4.63 19.93
N ILE A 16 12.40 5.02 18.66
CA ILE A 16 13.65 5.51 18.07
C ILE A 16 14.12 6.76 18.83
N LYS A 17 13.21 7.68 19.15
CA LYS A 17 13.54 8.93 19.84
C LYS A 17 13.98 8.73 21.30
N ASN A 18 13.38 7.76 21.99
CA ASN A 18 13.68 7.47 23.40
C ASN A 18 14.85 6.48 23.57
N ASP A 19 15.49 6.05 22.48
CA ASP A 19 16.60 5.08 22.44
C ASP A 19 16.27 3.75 23.16
N GLN A 20 14.99 3.36 23.15
CA GLN A 20 14.50 2.12 23.76
C GLN A 20 14.53 0.95 22.78
N VAL A 21 15.55 0.92 21.92
CA VAL A 21 15.61 -0.01 20.79
C VAL A 21 16.04 -1.40 21.27
N THR A 22 15.16 -2.38 21.09
CA THR A 22 15.40 -3.80 21.42
C THR A 22 15.33 -4.66 20.17
N LYS A 23 16.08 -5.77 20.14
CA LYS A 23 16.03 -6.74 19.02
C LYS A 23 14.62 -7.27 18.75
N GLU A 24 13.83 -7.52 19.78
CA GLU A 24 12.42 -7.96 19.64
C GLU A 24 11.56 -6.95 18.86
N ILE A 25 11.81 -5.64 19.06
CA ILE A 25 11.08 -4.57 18.36
C ILE A 25 11.49 -4.55 16.88
N LEU A 26 12.78 -4.75 16.59
CA LEU A 26 13.30 -4.84 15.23
C LEU A 26 12.67 -6.01 14.46
N ASP A 27 12.63 -7.19 15.07
CA ASP A 27 12.04 -8.40 14.47
C ASP A 27 10.52 -8.22 14.27
N THR A 28 9.83 -7.66 15.26
CA THR A 28 8.40 -7.32 15.15
C THR A 28 8.15 -6.32 14.01
N HIS A 29 9.04 -5.34 13.84
CA HIS A 29 8.93 -4.34 12.79
C HIS A 29 9.10 -4.94 11.39
N LEU A 30 10.05 -5.86 11.21
CA LEU A 30 10.19 -6.64 9.96
C LEU A 30 8.95 -7.44 9.62
N ILE A 31 8.35 -8.10 10.62
CA ILE A 31 7.09 -8.85 10.44
C ILE A 31 5.98 -7.89 9.96
N LYS A 32 5.85 -6.72 10.59
CA LYS A 32 4.84 -5.72 10.18
C LYS A 32 5.09 -5.20 8.77
N ILE A 33 6.33 -4.88 8.43
CA ILE A 33 6.72 -4.47 7.07
C ILE A 33 6.28 -5.55 6.06
N THR A 34 6.50 -6.83 6.37
CA THR A 34 6.12 -7.95 5.50
C THR A 34 4.61 -8.03 5.29
N PHE A 35 3.80 -7.81 6.34
CA PHE A 35 2.34 -7.75 6.20
C PHE A 35 1.89 -6.60 5.29
N PHE A 36 2.46 -5.41 5.43
CA PHE A 36 2.12 -4.27 4.56
C PHE A 36 2.62 -4.46 3.12
N GLN A 37 3.75 -5.14 2.90
CA GLN A 37 4.19 -5.55 1.56
C GLN A 37 3.18 -6.49 0.90
N HIS A 38 2.66 -7.46 1.64
CA HIS A 38 1.68 -8.41 1.14
C HIS A 38 0.37 -7.72 0.76
N GLU A 39 -0.12 -6.81 1.61
CA GLU A 39 -1.31 -5.99 1.30
C GLU A 39 -1.11 -5.17 0.02
N ARG A 40 0.04 -4.51 -0.12
CA ARG A 40 0.40 -3.75 -1.33
C ARG A 40 0.39 -4.64 -2.58
N LEU A 41 0.92 -5.86 -2.49
CA LEU A 41 0.93 -6.81 -3.61
C LEU A 41 -0.47 -7.23 -4.02
N ILE A 42 -1.34 -7.55 -3.05
CA ILE A 42 -2.75 -7.84 -3.33
C ILE A 42 -3.41 -6.64 -4.01
N HIS A 43 -3.14 -5.43 -3.52
CA HIS A 43 -3.75 -4.23 -4.08
C HIS A 43 -3.30 -3.97 -5.53
N LEU A 44 -2.02 -4.22 -5.84
CA LEU A 44 -1.52 -4.18 -7.21
C LEU A 44 -2.25 -5.21 -8.09
N LEU A 45 -2.41 -6.44 -7.61
CA LEU A 45 -3.08 -7.51 -8.33
C LEU A 45 -4.54 -7.14 -8.64
N VAL A 46 -5.29 -6.66 -7.64
CA VAL A 46 -6.68 -6.22 -7.83
C VAL A 46 -6.76 -5.05 -8.81
N THR A 47 -5.84 -4.09 -8.73
CA THR A 47 -5.76 -2.94 -9.65
C THR A 47 -5.49 -3.41 -11.08
N LEU A 48 -4.61 -4.39 -11.27
CA LEU A 48 -4.31 -4.99 -12.57
C LEU A 48 -5.55 -5.66 -13.18
N PHE A 49 -6.29 -6.45 -12.41
CA PHE A 49 -7.55 -7.04 -12.87
C PHE A 49 -8.55 -5.96 -13.26
N TYR A 50 -8.65 -4.88 -12.49
CA TYR A 50 -9.54 -3.76 -12.78
C TYR A 50 -9.16 -3.05 -14.07
N ALA A 51 -7.86 -2.86 -14.32
CA ALA A 51 -7.35 -2.30 -15.58
C ALA A 51 -7.68 -3.21 -16.78
N ILE A 52 -7.51 -4.52 -16.65
CA ILE A 52 -7.87 -5.50 -17.70
C ILE A 52 -9.37 -5.44 -17.99
N PHE A 53 -10.22 -5.42 -16.96
CA PHE A 53 -11.67 -5.28 -17.17
C PHE A 53 -12.02 -3.94 -17.83
N THR A 54 -11.37 -2.85 -17.43
CA THR A 54 -11.56 -1.54 -18.05
C THR A 54 -11.27 -1.59 -19.55
N LEU A 55 -10.17 -2.23 -19.97
CA LEU A 55 -9.85 -2.43 -21.38
C LEU A 55 -10.85 -3.35 -22.10
N ALA A 56 -11.33 -4.41 -21.44
CA ALA A 56 -12.34 -5.30 -22.01
C ALA A 56 -13.67 -4.57 -22.26
N PHE A 57 -14.14 -3.77 -21.31
CA PHE A 57 -15.38 -2.98 -21.46
C PHE A 57 -15.21 -1.85 -22.48
N LEU A 58 -14.02 -1.29 -22.63
CA LEU A 58 -13.71 -0.37 -23.73
C LEU A 58 -13.89 -1.04 -25.09
N ALA A 59 -13.36 -2.26 -25.26
CA ALA A 59 -13.51 -3.03 -26.48
C ALA A 59 -14.98 -3.39 -26.76
N LEU A 60 -15.74 -3.79 -25.74
CA LEU A 60 -17.18 -4.07 -25.86
C LEU A 60 -18.02 -2.82 -26.19
N GLY A 61 -17.55 -1.63 -25.77
CA GLY A 61 -18.15 -0.34 -26.13
C GLY A 61 -18.20 -0.11 -27.65
N THR A 62 -17.28 -0.72 -28.41
CA THR A 62 -17.29 -0.63 -29.89
C THR A 62 -18.45 -1.40 -30.52
N ILE A 63 -19.01 -2.39 -29.82
CA ILE A 63 -20.17 -3.18 -30.27
C ILE A 63 -21.46 -2.49 -29.84
N HIS A 64 -21.55 -2.06 -28.56
CA HIS A 64 -22.73 -1.37 -28.04
C HIS A 64 -22.35 -0.24 -27.08
N TYR A 65 -22.95 0.93 -27.30
CA TYR A 65 -22.65 2.15 -26.55
C TYR A 65 -22.97 2.06 -25.04
N ILE A 66 -23.87 1.16 -24.63
CA ILE A 66 -24.25 1.00 -23.22
C ILE A 66 -23.05 0.59 -22.34
N PHE A 67 -22.07 -0.12 -22.90
CA PHE A 67 -20.88 -0.56 -22.19
C PHE A 67 -19.93 0.60 -21.84
N PHE A 68 -20.03 1.76 -22.51
CA PHE A 68 -19.25 2.95 -22.14
C PHE A 68 -19.62 3.49 -20.76
N ILE A 69 -20.87 3.31 -20.31
CA ILE A 69 -21.30 3.72 -18.97
C ILE A 69 -20.52 2.91 -17.92
N ILE A 70 -20.42 1.59 -18.13
CA ILE A 70 -19.68 0.69 -17.25
C ILE A 70 -18.19 1.02 -17.29
N PHE A 71 -17.63 1.25 -18.49
CA PHE A 71 -16.24 1.70 -18.66
C PHE A 71 -15.93 2.97 -17.85
N LEU A 72 -16.81 3.97 -17.88
CA LEU A 72 -16.61 5.22 -17.15
C LEU A 72 -16.58 4.99 -15.63
N ILE A 73 -17.48 4.15 -15.12
CA ILE A 73 -17.48 3.76 -13.71
C ILE A 73 -16.17 3.04 -13.38
N LEU A 74 -15.71 2.12 -14.22
CA LEU A 74 -14.45 1.41 -14.00
C LEU A 74 -13.24 2.37 -13.97
N ILE A 75 -13.21 3.39 -14.83
CA ILE A 75 -12.14 4.40 -14.80
C ILE A 75 -12.10 5.15 -13.46
N ILE A 76 -13.26 5.56 -12.94
CA ILE A 76 -13.34 6.28 -11.66
C ILE A 76 -12.77 5.41 -10.53
N PHE A 77 -13.18 4.15 -10.45
CA PHE A 77 -12.65 3.21 -9.47
C PHE A 77 -11.16 2.96 -9.66
N LEU A 78 -10.69 2.77 -10.90
CA LEU A 78 -9.27 2.57 -11.20
C LEU A 78 -8.40 3.70 -10.65
N ILE A 79 -8.85 4.96 -10.82
CA ILE A 79 -8.16 6.14 -10.26
C ILE A 79 -8.07 6.03 -8.73
N PHE A 80 -9.15 5.69 -8.04
CA PHE A 80 -9.14 5.50 -6.58
C PHE A 80 -8.18 4.39 -6.15
N TYR A 81 -8.14 3.26 -6.86
CA TYR A 81 -7.21 2.15 -6.60
C TYR A 81 -5.75 2.57 -6.77
N ILE A 82 -5.42 3.32 -7.83
CA ILE A 82 -4.07 3.85 -8.08
C ILE A 82 -3.64 4.77 -6.93
N PHE A 83 -4.50 5.70 -6.50
CA PHE A 83 -4.18 6.59 -5.38
C PHE A 83 -3.95 5.81 -4.08
N HIS A 84 -4.77 4.79 -3.81
CA HIS A 84 -4.62 3.96 -2.63
C HIS A 84 -3.30 3.16 -2.67
N TYR A 85 -2.93 2.65 -3.84
CA TYR A 85 -1.67 1.94 -4.05
C TYR A 85 -0.45 2.83 -3.74
N PHE A 86 -0.40 4.05 -4.27
CA PHE A 86 0.70 4.99 -3.97
C PHE A 86 0.78 5.36 -2.49
N PHE A 87 -0.36 5.48 -1.81
CA PHE A 87 -0.37 5.72 -0.37
C PHE A 87 0.29 4.56 0.41
N LEU A 88 -0.03 3.32 0.05
CA LEU A 88 0.56 2.12 0.66
C LEU A 88 2.06 2.05 0.37
N GLU A 89 2.46 2.27 -0.89
CA GLU A 89 3.87 2.30 -1.30
C GLU A 89 4.70 3.28 -0.47
N ASN A 90 4.27 4.53 -0.39
CA ASN A 90 4.98 5.58 0.35
C ASN A 90 5.10 5.25 1.84
N SER A 91 4.06 4.66 2.41
CA SER A 91 4.06 4.29 3.82
C SER A 91 5.02 3.13 4.10
N VAL A 92 5.06 2.11 3.23
CA VAL A 92 6.01 0.99 3.34
C VAL A 92 7.44 1.48 3.16
N GLN A 93 7.69 2.42 2.24
CA GLN A 93 9.00 3.04 2.07
C GLN A 93 9.47 3.77 3.33
N TYR A 94 8.55 4.44 4.03
CA TYR A 94 8.86 5.07 5.31
C TYR A 94 9.20 4.05 6.40
N LEU A 95 8.49 2.92 6.46
CA LEU A 95 8.80 1.83 7.40
C LEU A 95 10.22 1.25 7.16
N TYR A 96 10.69 1.12 5.91
CA TYR A 96 12.08 0.69 5.68
C TYR A 96 13.11 1.67 6.24
N LYS A 97 12.86 2.99 6.12
CA LYS A 97 13.75 3.99 6.71
C LYS A 97 13.79 3.87 8.24
N GLN A 98 12.65 3.63 8.88
CA GLN A 98 12.59 3.37 10.32
C GLN A 98 13.39 2.11 10.69
N TYR A 99 13.25 1.04 9.90
CA TYR A 99 14.01 -0.19 10.10
C TYR A 99 15.53 0.05 10.03
N ASP A 100 16.02 0.81 9.04
CA ASP A 100 17.44 1.11 8.90
C ASP A 100 17.97 1.90 10.11
N ILE A 101 17.18 2.86 10.62
CA ILE A 101 17.51 3.62 11.83
C ILE A 101 17.59 2.70 13.06
N LEU A 102 16.56 1.86 13.29
CA LEU A 102 16.54 0.90 14.40
C LEU A 102 17.74 -0.05 14.35
N LYS A 103 18.10 -0.53 13.17
CA LYS A 103 19.24 -1.43 12.97
C LYS A 103 20.58 -0.73 13.25
N HIS A 104 20.70 0.55 12.92
CA HIS A 104 21.89 1.34 13.22
C HIS A 104 22.03 1.61 14.72
N SER A 105 20.94 1.93 15.43
CA SER A 105 20.96 2.18 16.88
C SER A 105 21.29 0.93 17.71
N LEU A 106 21.04 -0.28 17.17
CA LEU A 106 21.37 -1.55 17.84
C LEU A 106 22.85 -1.98 17.71
N LYS A 107 23.65 -1.26 16.91
CA LYS A 107 25.04 -1.63 16.60
C LYS A 107 26.03 -0.84 17.46
#